data_AF-U2KDZ6-F1
#
_entry.id   AF-U2KDZ6-F1
#
_cell.length_a   1.000
_cell.length_b   1.000
_cell.length_c   1.000
_cell.angle_alpha   90.00
_cell.angle_beta   90.00
_cell.angle_gamma   90.00
#
_symmetry.space_group_name_H-M   'P 1'
#
loop_
_entity.id
_entity.type
_entity.pdbx_description
1 polymer ?
#
loop_
_entity_poly.entity_id
_entity_poly.type
_entity_poly.pdbx_seq_one_letter_code
_entity_poly.pdbx_strand_id
1 'polypeptide(L)'
;IAIECIMSSAYNVTDKKSEGNCARLAAALLKKYNLDINHLFTHTHWLNVRDGKSGTVDYLNTARNPYKMCLAYILPHWVAFKAKVQSYLNSGSTPATPTPAKQLYRVRKTWADAKSQIGAYSSLENAKKACKTGYSVFDANGNVVFSNGKSYAKGAKVTLKNTALYASAAAKTGVKRSGTYYLYDGIVVNGRMRVTTKPEFCGNTPIGKYVTGWVNKSDI
;
A
#
# COMPACT_ATOMS: atom_id res chain seq x y z
N ILE A 1 -3.45 11.61 25.47
CA ILE A 1 -2.71 11.19 24.25
C ILE A 1 -1.77 12.30 23.87
N ALA A 2 -0.48 12.00 23.65
CA ALA A 2 0.51 12.99 23.21
C ALA A 2 0.78 12.82 21.71
N ILE A 3 0.86 13.92 20.96
CA ILE A 3 1.12 13.95 19.53
C ILE A 3 2.32 14.87 19.30
N GLU A 4 3.36 14.36 18.65
CA GLU A 4 4.49 15.17 18.21
C GLU A 4 4.29 15.58 16.74
N CYS A 5 4.29 16.88 16.48
CA CYS A 5 4.20 17.42 15.12
C CYS A 5 5.59 17.82 14.63
N ILE A 6 6.20 16.97 13.79
CA ILE A 6 7.55 17.20 13.26
C ILE A 6 7.50 18.32 12.22
N MET A 7 8.07 19.46 12.58
CA MET A 7 8.15 20.67 11.76
C MET A 7 9.51 21.36 11.96
N SER A 8 9.99 22.01 10.93
CA SER A 8 11.16 22.88 10.98
C SER A 8 10.77 24.34 11.26
N SER A 9 11.76 25.17 11.60
CA SER A 9 11.58 26.62 11.73
C SER A 9 11.28 27.34 10.41
N ALA A 10 11.48 26.69 9.27
CA ALA A 10 11.26 27.29 7.96
C ALA A 10 9.77 27.41 7.59
N TYR A 11 8.89 26.66 8.26
CA TYR A 11 7.45 26.61 7.98
C TYR A 11 7.13 26.44 6.48
N ASN A 12 7.87 25.55 5.83
CA ASN A 12 7.79 25.31 4.39
C ASN A 12 6.54 24.46 4.04
N VAL A 13 6.40 24.12 2.76
CA VAL A 13 5.25 23.32 2.28
C VAL A 13 5.14 21.96 2.98
N THR A 14 6.25 21.35 3.37
CA THR A 14 6.29 20.09 4.13
C THR A 14 5.82 20.32 5.56
N ASP A 15 6.28 21.38 6.23
CA ASP A 15 5.87 21.72 7.59
C ASP A 15 4.37 22.02 7.67
N LYS A 16 3.84 22.79 6.71
CA LYS A 16 2.40 23.08 6.61
C LYS A 16 1.58 21.80 6.42
N LYS A 17 2.12 20.82 5.69
CA LYS A 17 1.50 19.50 5.52
C LYS A 17 1.56 18.67 6.80
N SER A 18 2.67 18.68 7.52
CA SER A 18 2.80 18.05 8.85
C SER A 18 1.79 18.64 9.84
N GLU A 19 1.68 19.97 9.89
CA GLU A 19 0.68 20.67 10.73
C GLU A 19 -0.74 20.24 10.37
N GLY A 20 -1.08 20.21 9.07
CA GLY A 20 -2.38 19.76 8.61
C GLY A 20 -2.70 18.31 8.98
N ASN A 21 -1.72 17.40 8.88
CA ASN A 21 -1.87 16.01 9.30
C ASN A 21 -2.05 15.88 10.81
N CYS A 22 -1.30 16.66 11.60
CA CYS A 22 -1.44 16.71 13.05
C CYS A 22 -2.84 17.18 13.45
N ALA A 23 -3.35 18.24 12.81
CA ALA A 23 -4.71 18.74 13.06
C ALA A 23 -5.79 17.69 12.75
N ARG A 24 -5.63 16.92 11.67
CA ARG A 24 -6.54 15.80 11.34
C ARG A 24 -6.50 14.70 12.38
N LEU A 25 -5.30 14.29 12.82
CA LEU A 25 -5.14 13.27 13.85
C LEU A 25 -5.76 13.72 15.18
N ALA A 26 -5.51 14.98 15.58
CA ALA A 26 -6.10 15.56 16.79
C ALA A 26 -7.64 15.53 16.73
N ALA A 27 -8.24 16.00 15.63
CA ALA A 27 -9.69 15.98 15.47
C ALA A 27 -10.27 14.56 15.50
N ALA A 28 -9.61 13.59 14.83
CA ALA A 28 -10.02 12.20 14.85
C ALA A 28 -9.99 11.58 16.26
N LEU A 29 -8.97 11.93 17.06
CA LEU A 29 -8.84 11.45 18.43
C LEU A 29 -9.87 12.11 19.35
N LEU A 30 -10.06 13.43 19.27
CA LEU A 30 -11.12 14.12 20.03
C LEU A 30 -12.48 13.47 19.77
N LYS A 31 -12.80 13.24 18.50
CA LYS A 31 -14.04 12.57 18.11
C LYS A 31 -14.13 11.12 18.63
N LYS A 32 -13.05 10.34 18.52
CA LYS A 32 -13.00 8.94 19.00
C LYS A 32 -13.38 8.82 20.48
N TYR A 33 -13.00 9.81 21.29
CA TYR A 33 -13.26 9.82 22.73
C TYR A 33 -14.42 10.73 23.14
N ASN A 34 -15.24 11.19 22.19
CA ASN A 34 -16.37 12.08 22.44
C ASN A 34 -15.98 13.36 23.20
N LEU A 35 -14.85 13.96 22.81
CA LEU A 35 -14.32 15.20 23.38
C LEU A 35 -14.51 16.36 22.39
N ASP A 36 -14.76 17.54 22.93
CA ASP A 36 -14.86 18.79 22.16
C ASP A 36 -13.48 19.44 21.93
N ILE A 37 -13.47 20.60 21.27
CA ILE A 37 -12.24 21.35 20.98
C ILE A 37 -11.50 21.86 22.23
N ASN A 38 -12.19 21.97 23.38
CA ASN A 38 -11.61 22.46 24.62
C ASN A 38 -10.72 21.42 25.30
N HIS A 39 -10.70 20.19 24.79
CA HIS A 39 -9.80 19.11 25.21
C HIS A 39 -8.51 19.04 24.37
N LEU A 40 -8.19 20.12 23.63
CA LEU A 40 -6.94 20.28 22.89
C LEU A 40 -5.93 21.08 23.71
N PHE A 41 -4.87 20.40 24.14
CA PHE A 41 -3.83 20.98 25.02
C PHE A 41 -2.45 20.92 24.35
N THR A 42 -1.70 22.01 24.43
CA THR A 42 -0.27 22.05 24.14
C THR A 42 0.51 21.53 25.33
N HIS A 43 1.79 21.23 25.14
CA HIS A 43 2.68 20.98 26.27
C HIS A 43 2.78 22.22 27.19
N THR A 44 2.79 23.42 26.60
CA THR A 44 2.82 24.70 27.33
C THR A 44 1.64 24.86 28.31
N HIS A 45 0.44 24.38 27.95
CA HIS A 45 -0.70 24.34 28.88
C HIS A 45 -0.38 23.63 30.18
N TRP A 46 0.11 22.40 30.09
CA TRP A 46 0.41 21.59 31.28
C TRP A 46 1.54 22.16 32.12
N LEU A 47 2.54 22.80 31.49
CA LEU A 47 3.60 23.52 32.21
C LEU A 47 3.05 24.73 32.96
N ASN A 48 2.16 25.51 32.34
CA ASN A 48 1.54 26.65 32.98
C ASN A 48 0.62 26.24 34.15
N VAL A 49 -0.16 25.17 33.98
CA VAL A 49 -1.00 24.61 35.07
C VAL A 49 -0.13 24.12 36.22
N ARG A 50 0.94 23.37 35.94
CA ARG A 50 1.90 22.88 36.95
C ARG A 50 2.49 24.04 37.76
N ASP A 51 2.80 25.16 37.09
CA ASP A 51 3.40 26.34 37.71
C ASP A 51 2.34 27.30 38.34
N GLY A 52 1.10 26.84 38.51
CA GLY A 52 0.05 27.55 39.25
C GLY A 52 -0.70 28.62 38.45
N LYS A 53 -0.50 28.74 37.13
CA LYS A 53 -1.29 29.66 36.31
C LYS A 53 -2.70 29.11 36.09
N SER A 54 -3.68 30.00 36.11
CA SER A 54 -5.09 29.72 35.82
C SER A 54 -5.60 30.63 34.71
N GLY A 55 -6.63 30.18 33.99
CA GLY A 55 -7.27 30.95 32.93
C GLY A 55 -7.96 30.05 31.92
N THR A 56 -8.28 30.60 30.76
CA THR A 56 -8.87 29.81 29.66
C THR A 56 -7.86 28.79 29.12
N VAL A 57 -8.37 27.72 28.51
CA VAL A 57 -7.53 26.72 27.84
C VAL A 57 -6.62 27.37 26.80
N ASP A 58 -7.14 28.33 26.02
CA ASP A 58 -6.35 29.06 25.01
C ASP A 58 -5.27 29.95 25.61
N TYR A 59 -5.56 30.63 26.73
CA TYR A 59 -4.55 31.38 27.46
C TYR A 59 -3.43 30.46 27.92
N LEU A 60 -3.77 29.35 28.59
CA LEU A 60 -2.79 28.40 29.11
C LEU A 60 -1.98 27.72 27.99
N ASN A 61 -2.61 27.45 26.83
CA ASN A 61 -1.95 26.88 25.66
C ASN A 61 -0.87 27.78 25.07
N THR A 62 -0.99 29.10 25.22
CA THR A 62 -0.16 30.10 24.53
C THR A 62 0.70 30.95 25.46
N ALA A 63 0.37 31.00 26.75
CA ALA A 63 1.12 31.78 27.74
C ALA A 63 2.56 31.27 27.85
N ARG A 64 3.53 32.19 27.83
CA ARG A 64 4.95 31.85 27.89
C ARG A 64 5.29 31.12 29.20
N ASN A 65 5.98 30.00 29.09
CA ASN A 65 6.56 29.27 30.20
C ASN A 65 8.11 29.27 30.08
N PRO A 66 8.86 29.57 31.15
CA PRO A 66 10.32 29.68 31.09
C PRO A 66 11.03 28.34 30.91
N TYR A 67 10.41 27.21 31.28
CA TYR A 67 11.03 25.89 31.16
C TYR A 67 11.03 25.38 29.72
N LYS A 68 9.89 25.47 29.03
CA LYS A 68 9.75 25.00 27.64
C LYS A 68 8.54 25.63 26.95
N MET A 69 8.67 25.83 25.65
CA MET A 69 7.57 26.20 24.74
C MET A 69 7.45 25.18 23.62
N CYS A 70 7.16 23.92 23.97
CA CYS A 70 6.89 22.89 22.97
C CYS A 70 5.68 23.28 22.14
N LEU A 71 5.75 23.02 20.83
CA LEU A 71 4.95 23.66 19.77
C LEU A 71 5.37 25.10 19.43
N ALA A 72 6.62 25.53 19.70
CA ALA A 72 7.15 26.84 19.32
C ALA A 72 6.77 27.32 17.91
N TYR A 73 6.69 26.41 16.93
CA TYR A 73 6.31 26.71 15.55
C TYR A 73 4.80 26.85 15.34
N ILE A 74 3.98 26.10 16.09
CA ILE A 74 2.52 26.19 16.03
C ILE A 74 1.99 27.33 16.91
N LEU A 75 2.70 27.75 17.96
CA LEU A 75 2.26 28.83 18.86
C LEU A 75 1.96 30.15 18.13
N PRO A 76 2.82 30.66 17.21
CA PRO A 76 2.48 31.80 16.34
C PRO A 76 1.24 31.59 15.46
N HIS A 77 0.80 30.34 15.30
CA HIS A 77 -0.31 29.93 14.45
C HIS A 77 -1.42 29.22 15.25
N TRP A 78 -1.44 29.35 16.59
CA TRP A 78 -2.31 28.55 17.45
C TRP A 78 -3.78 28.67 17.06
N VAL A 79 -4.24 29.89 16.81
CA VAL A 79 -5.61 30.18 16.38
C VAL A 79 -5.94 29.47 15.07
N ALA A 80 -5.04 29.53 14.09
CA ALA A 80 -5.23 28.86 12.80
C ALA A 80 -5.19 27.33 12.93
N PHE A 81 -4.30 26.79 13.77
CA PHE A 81 -4.23 25.36 14.07
C PHE A 81 -5.50 24.85 14.74
N LYS A 82 -5.96 25.53 15.81
CA LYS A 82 -7.21 25.20 16.51
C LYS A 82 -8.41 25.28 15.57
N ALA A 83 -8.48 26.28 14.70
CA ALA A 83 -9.52 26.40 13.68
C ALA A 83 -9.50 25.23 12.68
N LYS A 84 -8.32 24.75 12.25
CA LYS A 84 -8.20 23.53 11.42
C LYS A 84 -8.72 22.30 12.15
N VAL A 85 -8.34 22.11 13.42
CA VAL A 85 -8.85 20.99 14.24
C VAL A 85 -10.37 21.07 14.36
N GLN A 86 -10.93 22.24 14.68
CA GLN A 86 -12.36 22.46 14.78
C GLN A 86 -13.08 22.17 13.46
N SER A 87 -12.52 22.62 12.34
CA SER A 87 -13.06 22.35 11.00
C SER A 87 -13.14 20.84 10.73
N TYR A 88 -12.09 20.08 11.07
CA TYR A 88 -12.09 18.62 10.94
C TYR A 88 -13.01 17.91 11.94
N LEU A 89 -13.24 18.49 13.11
CA LEU A 89 -14.18 17.97 14.12
C LEU A 89 -15.65 18.17 13.68
N ASN A 90 -15.95 19.36 13.13
CA ASN A 90 -17.26 19.74 12.61
C ASN A 90 -17.60 19.08 11.27
N SER A 91 -16.58 18.79 10.47
CA SER A 91 -16.70 17.91 9.31
C SER A 91 -16.98 16.52 9.85
N GLY A 92 -18.24 16.23 10.17
CA GLY A 92 -18.65 14.96 10.75
C GLY A 92 -17.98 13.85 9.96
N SER A 93 -17.14 13.04 10.63
CA SER A 93 -16.39 11.91 10.06
C SER A 93 -17.02 11.49 8.76
N THR A 94 -16.51 11.99 7.66
CA THR A 94 -16.70 11.26 6.42
C THR A 94 -15.92 9.99 6.72
N PRO A 95 -16.57 8.83 6.95
CA PRO A 95 -15.82 7.58 7.05
C PRO A 95 -15.06 7.52 5.76
N ALA A 96 -13.74 7.78 5.78
CA ALA A 96 -12.94 8.20 4.62
C ALA A 96 -13.64 7.75 3.35
N THR A 97 -14.53 8.59 2.80
CA THR A 97 -15.25 8.21 1.59
C THR A 97 -14.12 7.95 0.65
N PRO A 98 -14.01 6.78 0.00
CA PRO A 98 -12.91 6.54 -0.89
C PRO A 98 -12.99 7.68 -1.89
N THR A 99 -12.14 8.70 -1.73
CA THR A 99 -11.86 9.69 -2.75
C THR A 99 -11.67 8.82 -3.97
N PRO A 100 -12.46 8.97 -5.06
CA PRO A 100 -12.41 8.04 -6.19
C PRO A 100 -10.95 7.76 -6.45
N ALA A 101 -10.50 6.54 -6.12
CA ALA A 101 -9.11 6.31 -5.81
C ALA A 101 -8.35 6.79 -7.03
N LYS A 102 -7.63 7.91 -6.91
CA LYS A 102 -6.92 8.50 -8.03
C LYS A 102 -6.12 7.36 -8.59
N GLN A 103 -6.47 6.88 -9.78
CA GLN A 103 -6.04 5.58 -10.29
C GLN A 103 -4.53 5.42 -10.05
N LEU A 104 -4.16 4.43 -9.24
CA LEU A 104 -2.77 4.13 -8.94
C LEU A 104 -2.41 2.77 -9.52
N TYR A 105 -1.38 2.79 -10.35
CA TYR A 105 -0.77 1.62 -10.95
C TYR A 105 0.27 1.05 -10.00
N ARG A 106 0.00 -0.12 -9.43
CA ARG A 106 0.83 -0.77 -8.42
C ARG A 106 1.72 -1.82 -9.05
N VAL A 107 3.02 -1.78 -8.79
CA VAL A 107 3.98 -2.77 -9.31
C VAL A 107 4.23 -3.83 -8.25
N ARG A 108 3.77 -5.06 -8.48
CA ARG A 108 3.81 -6.20 -7.53
C ARG A 108 4.06 -7.53 -8.27
N LYS A 109 4.43 -8.61 -7.57
CA LYS A 109 4.49 -9.96 -8.17
C LYS A 109 3.09 -10.50 -8.43
N THR A 110 2.20 -10.38 -7.45
CA THR A 110 0.77 -10.69 -7.56
C THR A 110 -0.03 -9.60 -6.85
N TRP A 111 -1.34 -9.50 -7.12
CA TRP A 111 -2.20 -8.54 -6.42
C TRP A 111 -2.26 -8.81 -4.91
N ALA A 112 -2.42 -10.09 -4.54
CA ALA A 112 -2.54 -10.56 -3.16
C ALA A 112 -1.23 -10.39 -2.36
N ASP A 113 -0.07 -10.48 -3.01
CA ASP A 113 1.23 -10.24 -2.38
C ASP A 113 1.55 -8.74 -2.30
N ALA A 114 0.87 -8.04 -1.39
CA ALA A 114 1.08 -6.62 -1.16
C ALA A 114 2.52 -6.29 -0.68
N LYS A 115 3.20 -7.24 -0.02
CA LYS A 115 4.58 -7.07 0.47
C LYS A 115 5.59 -7.00 -0.66
N SER A 116 5.30 -7.61 -1.80
CA SER A 116 6.10 -7.47 -3.02
C SER A 116 5.99 -6.11 -3.69
N GLN A 117 5.20 -5.15 -3.19
CA GLN A 117 5.03 -3.88 -3.90
C GLN A 117 6.34 -3.07 -3.94
N ILE A 118 6.84 -2.85 -5.16
CA ILE A 118 8.05 -2.05 -5.40
C ILE A 118 7.75 -0.62 -5.85
N GLY A 119 6.49 -0.30 -6.15
CA GLY A 119 6.08 1.06 -6.50
C GLY A 119 4.57 1.22 -6.69
N ALA A 120 4.10 2.46 -6.61
CA ALA A 120 2.73 2.87 -6.93
C ALA A 120 2.77 4.22 -7.63
N TYR A 121 2.22 4.29 -8.85
CA TYR A 121 2.37 5.44 -9.75
C TYR A 121 1.01 5.92 -10.22
N SER A 122 0.84 7.23 -10.36
CA SER A 122 -0.34 7.81 -11.01
C SER A 122 -0.29 7.74 -12.54
N SER A 123 0.89 7.46 -13.12
CA SER A 123 1.10 7.28 -14.57
C SER A 123 1.39 5.82 -14.89
N LEU A 124 0.60 5.23 -15.81
CA LEU A 124 0.81 3.87 -16.29
C LEU A 124 2.19 3.69 -16.93
N GLU A 125 2.62 4.67 -17.72
CA GLU A 125 3.91 4.63 -18.40
C GLU A 125 5.08 4.60 -17.41
N ASN A 126 5.00 5.38 -16.31
CA ASN A 126 6.01 5.34 -15.26
C ASN A 126 5.98 4.00 -14.50
N ALA A 127 4.80 3.42 -14.28
CA ALA A 127 4.67 2.10 -13.68
C ALA A 127 5.28 0.99 -14.56
N LYS A 128 5.06 1.04 -15.88
CA LYS A 128 5.68 0.11 -16.85
C LYS A 128 7.20 0.20 -16.81
N LYS A 129 7.75 1.42 -16.82
CA LYS A 129 9.21 1.65 -16.72
C LYS A 129 9.81 1.12 -15.43
N ALA A 130 9.09 1.22 -14.32
CA ALA A 130 9.53 0.72 -13.01
C ALA A 130 9.26 -0.77 -12.77
N CYS A 131 8.51 -1.43 -13.65
CA CYS A 131 8.16 -2.83 -13.53
C CYS A 131 9.38 -3.71 -13.82
N LYS A 132 9.89 -4.43 -12.81
CA LYS A 132 11.04 -5.34 -12.93
C LYS A 132 10.62 -6.69 -13.48
N THR A 133 11.55 -7.48 -14.03
CA THR A 133 11.26 -8.86 -14.46
C THR A 133 10.66 -9.69 -13.32
N GLY A 134 9.56 -10.38 -13.59
CA GLY A 134 8.79 -11.15 -12.60
C GLY A 134 7.76 -10.32 -11.82
N TYR A 135 7.54 -9.05 -12.18
CA TYR A 135 6.50 -8.19 -11.62
C TYR A 135 5.44 -7.86 -12.67
N SER A 136 4.29 -7.41 -12.18
CA SER A 136 3.17 -6.91 -12.96
C SER A 136 2.68 -5.58 -12.39
N VAL A 137 2.11 -4.77 -13.27
CA VAL A 137 1.42 -3.53 -12.93
C VAL A 137 -0.06 -3.85 -12.81
N PHE A 138 -0.65 -3.48 -11.68
CA PHE A 138 -2.06 -3.66 -11.36
C PHE A 138 -2.78 -2.32 -11.31
N ASP A 139 -4.02 -2.27 -11.80
CA ASP A 139 -4.91 -1.12 -11.60
C ASP A 139 -5.45 -1.04 -10.16
N ALA A 140 -6.29 -0.05 -9.86
CA ALA A 140 -6.89 0.09 -8.54
C ALA A 140 -7.82 -1.07 -8.15
N ASN A 141 -8.33 -1.81 -9.13
CA ASN A 141 -9.21 -2.97 -8.94
C ASN A 141 -8.43 -4.29 -8.81
N GLY A 142 -7.11 -4.26 -8.98
CA GLY A 142 -6.26 -5.43 -8.94
C GLY A 142 -6.20 -6.22 -10.24
N ASN A 143 -6.64 -5.63 -11.36
CA ASN A 143 -6.46 -6.22 -12.68
C ASN A 143 -5.03 -5.96 -13.17
N VAL A 144 -4.43 -6.96 -13.80
CA VAL A 144 -3.12 -6.81 -14.45
C VAL A 144 -3.28 -5.96 -15.71
N VAL A 145 -2.60 -4.81 -15.77
CA VAL A 145 -2.56 -3.94 -16.96
C VAL A 145 -1.23 -4.01 -17.71
N PHE A 146 -0.20 -4.59 -17.09
CA PHE A 146 1.09 -4.90 -17.71
C PHE A 146 1.82 -5.98 -16.91
N SER A 147 2.59 -6.86 -17.56
CA SER A 147 3.48 -7.83 -16.91
C SER A 147 4.86 -7.73 -17.54
N ASN A 148 5.89 -7.54 -16.72
CA ASN A 148 7.26 -7.58 -17.20
C ASN A 148 7.87 -8.96 -16.87
N GLY A 149 7.86 -9.84 -17.86
CA GLY A 149 8.38 -11.21 -17.75
C GLY A 149 7.31 -12.28 -17.97
N LYS A 150 7.76 -13.53 -18.03
CA LYS A 150 6.91 -14.70 -18.25
C LYS A 150 6.05 -14.93 -17.01
N SER A 151 4.73 -14.89 -17.18
CA SER A 151 3.80 -15.24 -16.10
C SER A 151 3.82 -16.76 -15.91
N TYR A 152 4.10 -17.18 -14.69
CA TYR A 152 4.05 -18.59 -14.29
C TYR A 152 2.76 -18.95 -13.54
N ALA A 153 1.76 -18.07 -13.58
CA ALA A 153 0.48 -18.30 -12.90
C ALA A 153 -0.30 -19.46 -13.53
N LYS A 154 -1.20 -20.07 -12.76
CA LYS A 154 -2.23 -20.98 -13.28
C LYS A 154 -2.92 -20.36 -14.50
N GLY A 155 -3.05 -21.14 -15.58
CA GLY A 155 -3.69 -20.71 -16.82
C GLY A 155 -2.81 -19.84 -17.72
N ALA A 156 -1.58 -19.50 -17.32
CA ALA A 156 -0.69 -18.73 -18.18
C ALA A 156 -0.37 -19.53 -19.44
N LYS A 157 -0.59 -18.89 -20.60
CA LYS A 157 -0.29 -19.46 -21.92
C LYS A 157 1.23 -19.54 -22.10
N VAL A 158 1.71 -20.72 -22.46
CA VAL A 158 3.12 -20.99 -22.78
C VAL A 158 3.22 -21.59 -24.17
N THR A 159 4.21 -21.13 -24.95
CA THR A 159 4.45 -21.65 -26.30
C THR A 159 5.69 -22.53 -26.25
N LEU A 160 5.51 -23.83 -26.49
CA LEU A 160 6.62 -24.78 -26.62
C LEU A 160 7.18 -24.69 -28.05
N LYS A 161 8.50 -24.66 -28.17
CA LYS A 161 9.23 -24.64 -29.45
C LYS A 161 10.34 -25.69 -29.39
N ASN A 162 10.08 -26.89 -29.89
CA ASN A 162 10.98 -28.03 -29.78
C ASN A 162 11.43 -28.30 -28.32
N THR A 163 10.47 -28.14 -27.39
CA THR A 163 10.68 -28.28 -25.95
C THR A 163 10.39 -29.72 -25.53
N ALA A 164 11.14 -30.26 -24.58
CA ALA A 164 10.87 -31.60 -24.06
C ALA A 164 9.62 -31.59 -23.15
N LEU A 165 8.62 -32.38 -23.51
CA LEU A 165 7.44 -32.66 -22.70
C LEU A 165 7.61 -34.01 -21.99
N TYR A 166 7.59 -34.01 -20.67
CA TYR A 166 7.85 -35.15 -19.80
C TYR A 166 6.55 -35.72 -19.24
N ALA A 167 6.49 -37.04 -19.03
CA ALA A 167 5.33 -37.69 -18.43
C ALA A 167 5.17 -37.38 -16.92
N SER A 168 6.27 -37.08 -16.22
CA SER A 168 6.27 -36.75 -14.79
C SER A 168 7.39 -35.77 -14.43
N ALA A 169 7.32 -35.19 -13.23
CA ALA A 169 8.38 -34.33 -12.71
C ALA A 169 9.74 -35.04 -12.58
N ALA A 170 9.76 -36.37 -12.41
CA ALA A 170 10.97 -37.18 -12.22
C ALA A 170 11.45 -37.90 -13.49
N ALA A 171 10.72 -37.81 -14.61
CA ALA A 171 11.08 -38.53 -15.83
C ALA A 171 12.46 -38.10 -16.36
N LYS A 172 13.28 -39.07 -16.79
CA LYS A 172 14.63 -38.83 -17.33
C LYS A 172 14.59 -38.34 -18.78
N THR A 173 13.62 -38.83 -19.55
CA THR A 173 13.45 -38.50 -20.97
C THR A 173 12.09 -37.86 -21.21
N GLY A 174 12.01 -37.02 -22.24
CA GLY A 174 10.78 -36.35 -22.67
C GLY A 174 10.69 -36.33 -24.19
N VAL A 175 9.47 -36.18 -24.71
CA VAL A 175 9.21 -36.11 -26.16
C VAL A 175 9.23 -34.65 -26.60
N LYS A 176 9.95 -34.35 -27.68
CA LYS A 176 9.99 -32.99 -28.24
C LYS A 176 8.63 -32.60 -28.81
N ARG A 177 8.08 -31.48 -28.35
CA ARG A 177 6.81 -30.93 -28.79
C ARG A 177 6.92 -29.44 -29.03
N SER A 178 6.09 -28.97 -29.96
CA SER A 178 5.83 -27.56 -30.20
C SER A 178 4.33 -27.32 -30.12
N GLY A 179 3.93 -26.11 -29.73
CA GLY A 179 2.52 -25.74 -29.68
C GLY A 179 2.18 -24.82 -28.52
N THR A 180 0.91 -24.44 -28.44
CA THR A 180 0.38 -23.67 -27.31
C THR A 180 -0.07 -24.62 -26.21
N TYR A 181 0.38 -24.33 -24.99
CA TYR A 181 -0.02 -25.01 -23.76
C TYR A 181 -0.36 -23.97 -22.69
N TYR A 182 -0.87 -24.41 -21.55
CA TYR A 182 -1.23 -23.58 -20.42
C TYR A 182 -0.65 -24.18 -19.15
N LEU A 183 -0.07 -23.36 -18.27
CA LEU A 183 0.40 -23.81 -16.98
C LEU A 183 -0.77 -24.30 -16.15
N TYR A 184 -0.73 -25.56 -15.73
CA TYR A 184 -1.87 -26.21 -15.09
C TYR A 184 -2.17 -25.58 -13.72
N ASP A 185 -1.15 -25.27 -12.91
CA ASP A 185 -1.31 -24.70 -11.57
C ASP A 185 -0.23 -23.69 -11.16
N GLY A 186 0.83 -23.53 -11.97
CA GLY A 186 1.95 -22.66 -11.65
C GLY A 186 2.92 -23.22 -10.61
N ILE A 187 2.81 -24.51 -10.25
CA ILE A 187 3.67 -25.15 -9.24
C ILE A 187 4.91 -25.74 -9.91
N VAL A 188 6.07 -25.53 -9.29
CA VAL A 188 7.34 -26.13 -9.70
C VAL A 188 7.61 -27.37 -8.85
N VAL A 189 7.86 -28.51 -9.51
CA VAL A 189 8.28 -29.76 -8.87
C VAL A 189 9.50 -30.29 -9.63
N ASN A 190 10.62 -30.49 -8.93
CA ASN A 190 11.91 -30.90 -9.52
C ASN A 190 12.31 -30.03 -10.75
N GLY A 191 12.15 -28.71 -10.64
CA GLY A 191 12.47 -27.76 -11.71
C GLY A 191 11.49 -27.76 -12.90
N ARG A 192 10.43 -28.58 -12.86
CA ARG A 192 9.42 -28.70 -13.92
C ARG A 192 8.07 -28.17 -13.49
N MET A 193 7.28 -27.76 -14.47
CA MET A 193 5.92 -27.25 -14.29
C MET A 193 4.93 -28.11 -15.07
N ARG A 194 3.75 -28.33 -14.49
CA ARG A 194 2.65 -29.02 -15.18
C ARG A 194 2.05 -28.12 -16.25
N VAL A 195 1.78 -28.71 -17.41
CA VAL A 195 1.09 -28.05 -18.52
C VAL A 195 -0.10 -28.87 -18.99
N THR A 196 -1.07 -28.17 -19.57
CA THR A 196 -2.23 -28.75 -20.22
C THR A 196 -2.46 -28.09 -21.58
N THR A 197 -3.17 -28.76 -22.49
CA THR A 197 -3.48 -28.22 -23.82
C THR A 197 -4.68 -27.27 -23.82
N LYS A 198 -5.50 -27.28 -22.75
CA LYS A 198 -6.72 -26.50 -22.65
C LYS A 198 -6.77 -25.63 -21.39
N PRO A 199 -7.06 -24.32 -21.49
CA PRO A 199 -7.08 -23.45 -20.32
C PRO A 199 -8.14 -23.87 -19.27
N GLU A 200 -9.28 -24.41 -19.69
CA GLU A 200 -10.34 -24.88 -18.80
C GLU A 200 -9.95 -26.09 -17.94
N PHE A 201 -8.82 -26.73 -18.22
CA PHE A 201 -8.31 -27.87 -17.45
C PHE A 201 -7.41 -27.44 -16.29
N CYS A 202 -6.91 -26.20 -16.29
CA CYS A 202 -5.97 -25.71 -15.30
C CYS A 202 -6.54 -25.82 -13.87
N GLY A 203 -5.85 -26.57 -13.00
CA GLY A 203 -6.15 -26.72 -11.58
C GLY A 203 -7.36 -27.62 -11.25
N ASN A 204 -7.93 -28.33 -12.22
CA ASN A 204 -9.06 -29.25 -11.97
C ASN A 204 -8.58 -30.59 -11.44
N THR A 205 -9.30 -31.17 -10.48
CA THR A 205 -9.03 -32.51 -9.94
C THR A 205 -9.90 -33.57 -10.63
N PRO A 206 -9.42 -34.82 -10.76
CA PRO A 206 -8.10 -35.32 -10.37
C PRO A 206 -7.00 -34.91 -11.37
N ILE A 207 -5.81 -34.57 -10.85
CA ILE A 207 -4.68 -34.03 -11.63
C ILE A 207 -4.34 -34.91 -12.84
N GLY A 208 -4.33 -36.24 -12.67
CA GLY A 208 -3.97 -37.20 -13.72
C GLY A 208 -4.88 -37.19 -14.95
N LYS A 209 -6.10 -36.61 -14.85
CA LYS A 209 -7.03 -36.48 -15.98
C LYS A 209 -6.79 -35.22 -16.82
N TYR A 210 -6.27 -34.16 -16.20
CA TYR A 210 -6.27 -32.81 -16.78
C TYR A 210 -4.87 -32.28 -17.15
N VAL A 211 -3.81 -32.90 -16.62
CA VAL A 211 -2.43 -32.58 -16.96
C VAL A 211 -2.03 -33.32 -18.24
N THR A 212 -1.49 -32.60 -19.22
CA THR A 212 -0.95 -33.20 -20.44
C THR A 212 0.51 -33.64 -20.26
N GLY A 213 1.28 -32.93 -19.44
CA GLY A 213 2.66 -33.30 -19.16
C GLY A 213 3.39 -32.24 -18.34
N TRP A 214 4.71 -32.37 -18.31
CA TRP A 214 5.62 -31.52 -17.55
C TRP A 214 6.66 -30.90 -18.48
N VAL A 215 7.06 -29.66 -18.22
CA VAL A 215 8.11 -28.96 -18.97
C VAL A 215 9.11 -28.33 -17.99
N ASN A 216 10.38 -28.24 -18.36
CA ASN A 216 11.35 -27.54 -17.51
C ASN A 216 10.99 -26.05 -17.46
N LYS A 217 11.02 -25.45 -16.28
CA LYS A 217 10.70 -24.02 -16.10
C LYS A 217 11.64 -23.13 -16.94
N SER A 218 12.90 -23.54 -17.13
CA SER A 218 13.88 -22.83 -17.95
C SER A 218 13.50 -22.75 -19.43
N ASP A 219 12.70 -23.70 -19.91
CA ASP A 219 12.41 -23.86 -21.35
C ASP A 219 11.15 -23.12 -21.78
N ILE A 220 10.43 -22.50 -20.82
CA ILE A 220 9.15 -21.81 -21.04
C ILE A 220 9.15 -20.38 -20.56
#